data_AF-A0A4Y9P4Q5-F1
#
_entry.id   AF-A0A4Y9P4Q5-F1
#
_cell.length_a   1.000
_cell.length_b   1.000
_cell.length_c   1.000
_cell.angle_alpha   90.00
_cell.angle_beta   90.00
_cell.angle_gamma   90.00
#
_symmetry.space_group_name_H-M   'P 1'
#
loop_
_entity.id
_entity.type
_entity.pdbx_description
1 polymer ?
#
loop_
_entity_poly.entity_id
_entity_poly.type
_entity_poly.pdbx_seq_one_letter_code
_entity_poly.pdbx_strand_id
1 'polypeptide(L)'
;MAASDTSLWPVVVGGLLTLAGTAAGSVVTIIRDVAQHRRDAKKRRADKLEELVAAIFDFNHWLECERKRKVYGEDIPATMTPFAKVQSITSIYFPRFSNLVTELDLAASKIEIWIAKGAHKRLNKDVAGLNDGWVEAYEPYVEKREDLLSALGKYAREELQ
;
A
#
# COMPACT_ATOMS: atom_id res chain seq x y z
N MET A 1 66.34 48.23 -16.59
CA MET A 1 64.87 48.39 -16.54
C MET A 1 64.25 47.11 -17.08
N ALA A 2 63.86 46.19 -16.19
CA ALA A 2 63.19 44.95 -16.56
C ALA A 2 61.74 45.06 -16.07
N ALA A 3 60.84 45.37 -16.99
CA ALA A 3 59.41 45.35 -16.72
C ALA A 3 58.96 43.89 -16.73
N SER A 4 58.62 43.37 -15.55
CA SER A 4 57.98 42.07 -15.40
C SER A 4 56.55 42.16 -15.94
N ASP A 5 56.32 41.59 -17.12
CA ASP A 5 54.98 41.35 -17.66
C ASP A 5 54.20 40.48 -16.68
N THR A 6 53.42 41.14 -15.83
CA THR A 6 52.57 40.48 -14.84
C THR A 6 51.32 40.03 -15.58
N SER A 7 51.46 38.92 -16.31
CA SER A 7 50.40 38.36 -17.13
C SER A 7 49.24 37.94 -16.22
N LEU A 8 48.13 38.69 -16.29
CA LEU A 8 46.87 38.41 -15.59
C LEU A 8 46.11 37.20 -16.16
N TRP A 9 46.66 36.58 -17.21
CA TRP A 9 46.07 35.47 -17.94
C TRP A 9 45.80 34.20 -17.12
N PRO A 10 46.66 33.79 -16.18
CA PRO A 10 46.38 32.66 -15.30
C PRO A 10 45.14 32.88 -14.43
N VAL A 11 44.87 34.14 -14.01
CA VAL A 11 43.73 34.48 -13.14
C VAL A 11 42.43 34.52 -13.94
N VAL A 12 42.45 35.02 -15.17
CA VAL A 12 41.28 35.04 -16.06
C VAL A 12 40.88 33.63 -16.49
N VAL A 13 41.86 32.79 -16.83
CA VAL A 13 41.62 31.38 -17.18
C VAL A 13 41.13 30.59 -15.97
N GLY A 14 41.70 30.83 -14.78
CA GLY A 14 41.25 30.21 -13.53
C GLY A 14 39.81 30.61 -13.15
N GLY A 15 39.45 31.90 -13.28
CA GLY A 15 38.11 32.39 -12.98
C GLY A 15 37.03 31.83 -13.91
N LEU A 16 37.31 31.75 -15.22
CA LEU A 16 36.39 31.19 -16.23
C LEU A 16 36.17 29.68 -16.06
N LEU A 17 37.23 28.91 -15.75
CA LEU A 17 37.12 27.47 -15.48
C LEU A 17 36.30 27.19 -14.22
N THR A 18 36.44 28.02 -13.18
CA THR A 18 35.69 27.85 -11.93
C THR A 18 34.20 28.12 -12.13
N LEU A 19 33.84 29.14 -12.90
CA LEU A 19 32.44 29.46 -13.25
C LEU A 19 31.80 28.41 -14.17
N ALA A 20 32.57 27.85 -15.11
CA ALA A 20 32.10 26.73 -15.93
C ALA A 20 31.92 25.44 -15.12
N GLY A 21 32.83 25.18 -14.17
CA GLY A 21 32.78 24.04 -13.27
C GLY A 21 31.61 24.07 -12.29
N THR A 22 31.25 25.24 -11.75
CA THR A 22 30.11 25.40 -10.83
C THR A 22 28.75 25.30 -11.54
N ALA A 23 28.64 25.77 -12.78
CA ALA A 23 27.43 25.60 -13.60
C ALA A 23 27.21 24.14 -14.01
N ALA A 24 28.27 23.41 -14.41
CA ALA A 24 28.17 22.00 -14.72
C ALA A 24 27.88 21.13 -13.47
N GLY A 25 28.53 21.44 -12.34
CA GLY A 25 28.32 20.72 -11.07
C GLY A 25 26.92 20.87 -10.49
N SER A 26 26.29 22.03 -10.64
CA SER A 26 24.91 22.28 -10.17
C SER A 26 23.88 21.53 -11.02
N VAL A 27 24.04 21.48 -12.35
CA VAL A 27 23.15 20.69 -13.22
C VAL A 27 23.26 19.19 -12.93
N VAL A 28 24.48 18.66 -12.74
CA VAL A 28 24.67 17.24 -12.40
C VAL A 28 24.07 16.89 -11.05
N THR A 29 24.20 17.77 -10.04
CA THR A 29 23.58 17.58 -8.72
C THR A 29 22.05 17.57 -8.81
N ILE A 30 21.45 18.51 -9.56
CA ILE A 30 20.00 18.56 -9.76
C ILE A 30 19.48 17.29 -10.46
N ILE A 31 20.17 16.81 -11.50
CA ILE A 31 19.79 15.57 -12.20
C ILE A 31 19.89 14.36 -11.26
N ARG A 32 20.95 14.30 -10.44
CA ARG A 32 21.16 13.22 -9.47
C ARG A 32 20.09 13.22 -8.39
N ASP A 33 19.78 14.37 -7.81
CA ASP A 33 18.75 14.51 -6.76
C ASP A 33 17.38 14.14 -7.30
N VAL A 34 17.02 14.59 -8.51
CA VAL A 34 15.76 14.19 -9.16
C VAL A 34 15.72 12.69 -9.43
N ALA A 35 16.81 12.09 -9.90
CA ALA A 35 16.89 10.64 -10.12
C ALA A 35 16.79 9.87 -8.80
N GLN A 36 17.41 10.37 -7.74
CA GLN A 36 17.38 9.77 -6.41
C GLN A 36 15.98 9.86 -5.80
N HIS A 37 15.32 11.02 -5.86
CA HIS A 37 13.93 11.18 -5.45
C HIS A 37 12.97 10.23 -6.19
N ARG A 38 13.19 10.00 -7.49
CA ARG A 38 12.40 9.02 -8.26
C ARG A 38 12.62 7.59 -7.78
N ARG A 39 13.86 7.20 -7.48
CA ARG A 39 14.19 5.88 -6.93
C ARG A 39 13.58 5.69 -5.54
N ASP A 40 13.69 6.70 -4.69
CA ASP A 40 13.13 6.67 -3.33
C ASP A 40 11.59 6.61 -3.36
N ALA A 41 10.95 7.34 -4.27
CA ALA A 41 9.51 7.26 -4.48
C ALA A 41 9.07 5.87 -4.99
N LYS A 42 9.82 5.27 -5.93
CA LYS A 42 9.55 3.92 -6.44
C LYS A 42 9.69 2.88 -5.31
N LYS A 43 10.78 2.96 -4.53
CA LYS A 43 11.01 2.09 -3.37
C LYS A 43 9.89 2.22 -2.33
N ARG A 44 9.55 3.45 -1.94
CA ARG A 44 8.47 3.70 -0.98
C ARG A 44 7.12 3.17 -1.46
N ARG A 45 6.84 3.25 -2.77
CA ARG A 45 5.64 2.62 -3.35
C ARG A 45 5.71 1.10 -3.30
N ALA A 46 6.87 0.47 -3.51
CA ALA A 46 7.01 -0.98 -3.36
C ALA A 46 6.77 -1.41 -1.90
N ASP A 47 7.41 -0.75 -0.93
CA ASP A 47 7.22 -1.02 0.50
C ASP A 47 5.74 -0.90 0.90
N LYS A 48 5.04 0.13 0.38
CA LYS A 48 3.60 0.32 0.64
C LYS A 48 2.71 -0.69 -0.06
N LEU A 49 3.15 -1.25 -1.18
CA LEU A 49 2.42 -2.33 -1.84
C LEU A 49 2.47 -3.60 -0.99
N GLU A 50 3.64 -3.94 -0.44
CA GLU A 50 3.81 -5.06 0.48
C GLU A 50 2.96 -4.87 1.74
N GLU A 51 2.98 -3.67 2.33
CA GLU A 51 2.12 -3.35 3.49
C GLU A 51 0.62 -3.44 3.17
N LEU A 52 0.20 -3.07 1.97
CA LEU A 52 -1.19 -3.19 1.53
C LEU A 52 -1.61 -4.65 1.40
N VAL A 53 -0.79 -5.48 0.77
CA VAL A 53 -1.04 -6.91 0.62
C VAL A 53 -1.12 -7.58 1.99
N ALA A 54 -0.18 -7.29 2.89
CA ALA A 54 -0.21 -7.78 4.26
C ALA A 54 -1.51 -7.37 4.98
N ALA A 55 -1.93 -6.10 4.85
CA ALA A 55 -3.16 -5.62 5.47
C ALA A 55 -4.43 -6.33 4.93
N ILE A 56 -4.46 -6.73 3.66
CA ILE A 56 -5.56 -7.52 3.06
C ILE A 56 -5.62 -8.92 3.71
N PHE A 57 -4.47 -9.57 3.92
CA PHE A 57 -4.42 -10.86 4.60
C PHE A 57 -4.78 -10.75 6.09
N ASP A 58 -4.30 -9.71 6.77
CA ASP A 58 -4.66 -9.42 8.15
C ASP A 58 -6.18 -9.22 8.28
N PHE A 59 -6.82 -8.52 7.34
CA PHE A 59 -8.26 -8.34 7.32
C PHE A 59 -9.02 -9.66 7.13
N ASN A 60 -8.56 -10.52 6.20
CA ASN A 60 -9.13 -11.85 6.03
C ASN A 60 -9.03 -12.70 7.31
N HIS A 61 -7.87 -12.67 7.98
CA HIS A 61 -7.67 -13.35 9.24
C HIS A 61 -8.58 -12.79 10.34
N TRP A 62 -8.74 -11.46 10.39
CA TRP A 62 -9.65 -10.80 11.33
C TRP A 62 -11.11 -11.24 11.14
N LEU A 63 -11.61 -11.33 9.90
CA LEU A 63 -12.96 -11.83 9.62
C LEU A 63 -13.17 -13.27 10.14
N GLU A 64 -12.17 -14.12 9.98
CA GLU A 64 -12.19 -15.50 10.49
C GLU A 64 -12.19 -15.55 12.02
N CYS A 65 -11.39 -14.70 12.67
CA CYS A 65 -11.39 -14.55 14.12
C CYS A 65 -12.73 -14.02 14.64
N GLU A 66 -13.33 -13.05 13.97
CA GLU A 66 -14.67 -12.54 14.30
C GLU A 66 -15.73 -13.62 14.16
N ARG A 67 -15.65 -14.44 13.12
CA ARG A 67 -16.52 -15.61 12.93
C ARG A 67 -16.39 -16.59 14.10
N LYS A 68 -15.18 -17.04 14.41
CA LYS A 68 -14.88 -17.94 15.54
C LYS A 68 -15.41 -17.40 16.87
N ARG A 69 -15.11 -16.14 17.15
CA ARG A 69 -15.49 -15.45 18.38
C ARG A 69 -17.01 -15.28 18.51
N LYS A 70 -17.68 -14.75 17.49
CA LYS A 70 -19.10 -14.38 17.59
C LYS A 70 -20.05 -15.55 17.31
N VAL A 71 -19.75 -16.37 16.29
CA VAL A 71 -20.61 -17.46 15.83
C VAL A 71 -20.39 -18.72 16.66
N TYR A 72 -19.15 -19.04 17.04
CA TYR A 72 -18.83 -20.26 17.79
C TYR A 72 -18.51 -20.00 19.27
N GLY A 73 -18.30 -18.75 19.66
CA GLY A 73 -18.05 -18.39 21.06
C GLY A 73 -16.64 -18.70 21.54
N GLU A 74 -15.67 -18.82 20.62
CA GLU A 74 -14.26 -18.99 20.99
C GLU A 74 -13.74 -17.76 21.75
N ASP A 75 -12.86 -18.00 22.73
CA ASP A 75 -12.21 -16.95 23.52
C ASP A 75 -11.05 -16.31 22.72
N ILE A 76 -11.43 -15.46 21.77
CA ILE A 76 -10.51 -14.68 20.94
C ILE A 76 -10.69 -13.21 21.31
N PRO A 77 -9.62 -12.46 21.62
CA PRO A 77 -9.71 -11.03 21.91
C PRO A 77 -10.32 -10.25 20.75
N ALA A 78 -11.25 -9.34 21.05
CA ALA A 78 -11.75 -8.41 20.05
C ALA A 78 -10.66 -7.39 19.70
N THR A 79 -10.39 -7.23 18.40
CA THR A 79 -9.40 -6.29 17.88
C THR A 79 -10.03 -5.33 16.88
N MET A 80 -9.35 -4.20 16.62
CA MET A 80 -9.79 -3.27 15.59
C MET A 80 -9.63 -3.88 14.19
N THR A 81 -10.54 -3.53 13.28
CA THR A 81 -10.48 -4.00 11.89
C THR A 81 -9.20 -3.50 11.18
N PRO A 82 -8.43 -4.39 10.54
CA PRO A 82 -7.31 -4.00 9.68
C PRO A 82 -7.74 -3.26 8.41
N PHE A 83 -9.04 -3.23 8.08
CA PHE A 83 -9.53 -2.62 6.84
C PHE A 83 -9.23 -1.12 6.73
N ALA A 84 -9.17 -0.41 7.87
CA ALA A 84 -8.74 0.99 7.89
C ALA A 84 -7.30 1.18 7.36
N LYS A 85 -6.42 0.20 7.58
CA LYS A 85 -5.06 0.18 7.03
C LYS A 85 -5.08 -0.04 5.51
N VAL A 86 -5.92 -0.94 5.02
CA VAL A 86 -6.14 -1.15 3.57
C VAL A 86 -6.58 0.16 2.91
N GLN A 87 -7.62 0.80 3.45
CA GLN A 87 -8.17 2.04 2.90
C GLN A 87 -7.19 3.22 2.93
N SER A 88 -6.44 3.38 4.03
CA SER A 88 -5.45 4.45 4.15
C SER A 88 -4.26 4.29 3.20
N ILE A 89 -3.73 3.06 3.05
CA ILE A 89 -2.63 2.82 2.11
C ILE A 89 -3.12 3.00 0.66
N THR A 90 -4.29 2.46 0.32
CA THR A 90 -4.84 2.60 -1.03
C THR A 90 -5.11 4.06 -1.38
N SER A 91 -5.77 4.83 -0.50
CA SER A 91 -6.10 6.24 -0.80
C SER A 91 -4.86 7.11 -1.02
N ILE A 92 -3.77 6.86 -0.29
CA ILE A 92 -2.55 7.68 -0.37
C ILE A 92 -1.63 7.23 -1.51
N TYR A 93 -1.40 5.93 -1.65
CA TYR A 93 -0.36 5.39 -2.54
C TYR A 93 -0.90 4.76 -3.82
N PHE A 94 -2.13 4.23 -3.79
CA PHE A 94 -2.71 3.48 -4.91
C PHE A 94 -4.18 3.83 -5.21
N PRO A 95 -4.52 5.12 -5.42
CA PRO A 95 -5.91 5.56 -5.58
C PRO A 95 -6.61 4.91 -6.77
N ARG A 96 -5.87 4.36 -7.75
CA ARG A 96 -6.42 3.60 -8.88
C ARG A 96 -7.17 2.32 -8.45
N PHE A 97 -6.89 1.77 -7.27
CA PHE A 97 -7.56 0.57 -6.74
C PHE A 97 -8.68 0.89 -5.75
N SER A 98 -9.03 2.16 -5.55
CA SER A 98 -10.07 2.55 -4.58
C SER A 98 -11.39 1.82 -4.85
N ASN A 99 -11.82 1.70 -6.11
CA ASN A 99 -13.06 0.99 -6.45
C ASN A 99 -12.98 -0.50 -6.07
N LEU A 100 -11.87 -1.18 -6.34
CA LEU A 100 -11.70 -2.59 -5.96
C LEU A 100 -11.68 -2.78 -4.44
N VAL A 101 -11.09 -1.85 -3.70
CA VAL A 101 -11.14 -1.85 -2.24
C VAL A 101 -12.57 -1.62 -1.74
N THR A 102 -13.33 -0.71 -2.34
CA THR A 102 -14.75 -0.51 -2.01
C THR A 102 -15.59 -1.76 -2.32
N GLU A 103 -15.35 -2.42 -3.45
CA GLU A 103 -16.04 -3.69 -3.77
C GLU A 103 -15.71 -4.79 -2.76
N LEU A 104 -14.46 -4.87 -2.30
CA LEU A 104 -14.04 -5.77 -1.25
C LEU A 104 -14.77 -5.48 0.08
N ASP A 105 -14.89 -4.20 0.46
CA ASP A 105 -15.60 -3.76 1.67
C ASP A 105 -17.09 -4.15 1.64
N LEU A 106 -17.74 -3.90 0.50
CA LEU A 106 -19.14 -4.26 0.29
C LEU A 106 -19.35 -5.78 0.35
N ALA A 107 -18.40 -6.56 -0.18
CA ALA A 107 -18.45 -8.01 -0.08
C ALA A 107 -18.20 -8.50 1.36
N ALA A 108 -17.24 -7.90 2.08
CA ALA A 108 -16.97 -8.21 3.48
C ALA A 108 -18.16 -7.90 4.39
N SER A 109 -18.90 -6.83 4.10
CA SER A 109 -20.13 -6.48 4.83
C SER A 109 -21.16 -7.63 4.82
N LYS A 110 -21.21 -8.46 3.76
CA LYS A 110 -22.09 -9.65 3.72
C LYS A 110 -21.66 -10.71 4.73
N ILE A 111 -20.35 -10.92 4.88
CA ILE A 111 -19.79 -11.81 5.92
C ILE A 111 -20.14 -11.26 7.29
N GLU A 112 -19.97 -9.97 7.55
CA GLU A 112 -20.28 -9.38 8.85
C GLU A 112 -21.77 -9.51 9.22
N ILE A 113 -22.67 -9.29 8.25
CA ILE A 113 -24.11 -9.53 8.42
C ILE A 113 -24.37 -11.00 8.76
N TRP A 114 -23.72 -11.92 8.06
CA TRP A 114 -23.85 -13.35 8.33
C TRP A 114 -23.33 -13.70 9.74
N ILE A 115 -22.16 -13.17 10.14
CA ILE A 115 -21.60 -13.35 11.49
C ILE A 115 -22.59 -12.85 12.55
N ALA A 116 -23.22 -11.70 12.34
CA ALA A 116 -24.21 -11.15 13.27
C ALA A 116 -25.44 -12.07 13.40
N LYS A 117 -25.93 -12.62 12.30
CA LYS A 117 -27.03 -13.61 12.29
C LYS A 117 -26.62 -14.90 13.02
N GLY A 118 -25.42 -15.43 12.74
CA GLY A 118 -24.88 -16.62 13.41
C GLY A 118 -24.72 -16.42 14.91
N ALA A 119 -24.25 -15.24 15.34
CA ALA A 119 -24.16 -14.88 16.75
C ALA A 119 -25.55 -14.88 17.43
N HIS A 120 -26.56 -14.34 16.75
CA HIS A 120 -27.94 -14.36 17.25
C HIS A 120 -28.49 -15.79 17.38
N LYS A 121 -28.28 -16.65 16.37
CA LYS A 121 -28.64 -18.07 16.43
C LYS A 121 -27.97 -18.79 17.60
N ARG A 122 -26.67 -18.58 17.81
CA ARG A 122 -25.92 -19.13 18.96
C ARG A 122 -26.56 -18.73 20.28
N LEU A 123 -26.86 -17.45 20.47
CA LEU A 123 -27.50 -16.95 21.70
C LEU A 123 -28.88 -17.58 21.93
N ASN A 124 -29.60 -17.91 20.87
CA ASN A 124 -30.90 -18.60 20.92
C ASN A 124 -30.79 -20.13 20.98
N LYS A 125 -29.57 -20.70 21.11
CA LYS A 125 -29.29 -22.14 21.12
C LYS A 125 -29.69 -22.88 19.83
N ASP A 126 -29.87 -22.17 18.73
CA ASP A 126 -30.03 -22.75 17.39
C ASP A 126 -28.66 -23.07 16.79
N VAL A 127 -28.12 -24.23 17.17
CA VAL A 127 -26.80 -24.69 16.73
C VAL A 127 -26.83 -25.36 15.36
N ALA A 128 -27.98 -25.89 14.94
CA ALA A 128 -28.11 -26.61 13.68
C ALA A 128 -27.99 -25.67 12.46
N GLY A 129 -28.52 -24.44 12.58
CA GLY A 129 -28.50 -23.44 11.52
C GLY A 129 -27.30 -22.49 11.52
N LEU A 130 -26.25 -22.72 12.31
CA LEU A 130 -25.13 -21.77 12.44
C LEU A 130 -24.40 -21.50 11.12
N ASN A 131 -24.38 -22.47 10.20
CA ASN A 131 -23.67 -22.37 8.93
C ASN A 131 -24.57 -21.93 7.75
N ASP A 132 -25.86 -21.73 7.98
CA ASP A 132 -26.80 -21.37 6.91
C ASP A 132 -26.39 -20.05 6.25
N GLY A 133 -26.26 -20.04 4.93
CA GLY A 133 -25.92 -18.83 4.18
C GLY A 133 -24.41 -18.47 4.19
N TRP A 134 -23.54 -19.34 4.73
CA TRP A 134 -22.10 -19.04 4.80
C TRP A 134 -21.47 -18.91 3.41
N VAL A 135 -21.77 -19.86 2.52
CA VAL A 135 -21.18 -19.90 1.17
C VAL A 135 -21.57 -18.64 0.40
N GLU A 136 -22.84 -18.26 0.45
CA GLU A 136 -23.40 -17.09 -0.22
C GLU A 136 -22.84 -15.77 0.33
N ALA A 137 -22.44 -15.75 1.60
CA ALA A 137 -21.78 -14.61 2.22
C ALA A 137 -20.27 -14.56 1.88
N TYR A 138 -19.60 -15.72 1.82
CA TYR A 138 -18.15 -15.84 1.72
C TYR A 138 -17.63 -15.77 0.28
N GLU A 139 -18.29 -16.43 -0.67
CA GLU A 139 -17.84 -16.50 -2.07
C GLU A 139 -17.61 -15.13 -2.71
N PRO A 140 -18.53 -14.14 -2.61
CA PRO A 140 -18.32 -12.84 -3.21
C PRO A 140 -17.09 -12.11 -2.64
N TYR A 141 -16.79 -12.32 -1.35
CA TYR A 141 -15.62 -11.73 -0.72
C TYR A 141 -14.33 -12.36 -1.23
N VAL A 142 -14.29 -13.68 -1.39
CA VAL A 142 -13.12 -14.37 -1.98
C VAL A 142 -12.88 -13.86 -3.40
N GLU A 143 -13.92 -13.79 -4.22
CA GLU A 143 -13.82 -13.27 -5.60
C GLU A 143 -13.22 -11.85 -5.62
N LYS A 144 -13.77 -10.92 -4.82
CA LYS A 144 -13.27 -9.54 -4.77
C LYS A 144 -11.87 -9.41 -4.18
N ARG A 145 -11.49 -10.28 -3.25
CA ARG A 145 -10.13 -10.34 -2.73
C ARG A 145 -9.15 -10.77 -3.81
N GLU A 146 -9.48 -11.82 -4.57
CA GLU A 146 -8.63 -12.32 -5.66
C GLU A 146 -8.53 -11.31 -6.81
N ASP A 147 -9.63 -10.62 -7.17
CA ASP A 147 -9.63 -9.54 -8.16
C ASP A 147 -8.65 -8.42 -7.76
N LEU A 148 -8.72 -7.98 -6.50
CA LEU A 148 -7.82 -6.95 -5.97
C LEU A 148 -6.36 -7.43 -5.94
N LEU A 149 -6.09 -8.63 -5.43
CA LEU A 149 -4.73 -9.18 -5.36
C LEU A 149 -4.13 -9.39 -6.76
N SER A 150 -4.93 -9.85 -7.72
CA SER A 150 -4.54 -9.99 -9.11
C SER A 150 -4.16 -8.64 -9.74
N ALA A 151 -4.99 -7.61 -9.52
CA ALA A 151 -4.73 -6.26 -10.00
C ALA A 151 -3.45 -5.66 -9.38
N LEU A 152 -3.25 -5.84 -8.06
CA LEU A 152 -2.04 -5.41 -7.35
C LEU A 152 -0.80 -6.16 -7.87
N GLY A 153 -0.90 -7.46 -8.10
CA GLY A 153 0.18 -8.27 -8.66
C GLY A 153 0.55 -7.89 -10.09
N LYS A 154 -0.44 -7.55 -10.93
CA LYS A 154 -0.20 -7.00 -12.27
C LYS A 154 0.55 -5.67 -12.20
N TYR A 155 0.08 -4.76 -11.35
CA TYR A 155 0.73 -3.48 -11.13
C TYR A 155 2.19 -3.63 -10.63
N ALA A 156 2.46 -4.57 -9.74
CA ALA A 156 3.82 -4.84 -9.26
C ALA A 156 4.78 -5.18 -10.41
N ARG A 157 4.33 -6.02 -11.36
CA ARG A 157 5.14 -6.44 -12.52
C ARG A 157 5.35 -5.32 -13.54
N GLU A 158 4.34 -4.49 -13.75
CA GLU A 158 4.38 -3.46 -14.80
C GLU A 158 5.10 -2.18 -14.35
N GLU A 159 4.96 -1.79 -13.08
CA GLU A 159 5.32 -0.43 -12.63
C GLU A 159 6.42 -0.42 -11.55
N LEU A 160 6.67 -1.55 -10.88
CA LEU A 160 7.66 -1.66 -9.80
C LEU A 160 8.90 -2.49 -10.17
N GLN A 161 8.79 -3.39 -11.15
CA GLN A 161 9.96 -4.01 -11.80
C GLN A 161 10.59 -3.03 -12.81
#